data_AF-A0A7J6DKU4-F1
#
_entry.id   AF-A0A7J6DKU4-F1
#
_cell.length_a   1.000
_cell.length_b   1.000
_cell.length_c   1.000
_cell.angle_alpha   90.00
_cell.angle_beta   90.00
_cell.angle_gamma   90.00
#
_symmetry.space_group_name_H-M   'P 1'
#
loop_
_entity.id
_entity.type
_entity.pdbx_description
1 polymer ?
#
loop_
_entity_poly.entity_id
_entity_poly.type
_entity_poly.pdbx_seq_one_letter_code
_entity_poly.pdbx_strand_id
1 'polypeptide(L)'
;MKRIIFLCDNLCVAKSFVVSAHDKGDFRIQEALARFKDCCSKFEEWDIYHISRTCNFIAHNIAKWAAVHQKSGRIEFDELPGGVLDDFREWDPGPTLTI
;
A
#
# COMPACT_ATOMS: atom_id res chain seq x y z
N MET A 1 -6.86 -4.54 23.79
CA MET A 1 -5.62 -4.07 23.16
C MET A 1 -5.55 -4.57 21.73
N LYS A 2 -5.58 -3.67 20.73
CA LYS A 2 -5.38 -4.03 19.30
C LYS A 2 -4.08 -3.38 18.83
N ARG A 3 -3.02 -4.19 18.67
CA ARG A 3 -1.77 -3.80 18.00
C ARG A 3 -1.89 -4.10 16.51
N ILE A 4 -1.42 -3.20 15.65
CA ILE A 4 -1.37 -3.41 14.20
C ILE A 4 0.07 -3.32 13.68
N ILE A 5 0.40 -4.17 12.72
CA ILE A 5 1.68 -4.13 12.01
C ILE A 5 1.38 -3.86 10.53
N PHE A 6 1.88 -2.75 10.02
CA PHE A 6 1.82 -2.39 8.60
C PHE A 6 3.08 -2.90 7.88
N LEU A 7 2.89 -3.53 6.73
CA LEU A 7 3.98 -4.00 5.87
C LEU A 7 3.95 -3.21 4.56
N CYS A 8 5.10 -2.73 4.12
CA CYS A 8 5.21 -1.85 2.95
C CYS A 8 6.49 -2.15 2.17
N ASP A 9 6.40 -2.30 0.85
CA ASP A 9 7.58 -2.48 -0.02
C ASP A 9 8.17 -1.15 -0.54
N ASN A 10 7.56 -0.02 -0.18
CA ASN A 10 8.13 1.30 -0.43
C ASN A 10 9.00 1.75 0.76
N LEU A 11 10.32 1.68 0.57
CA LEU A 11 11.31 2.04 1.59
C LEU A 11 11.18 3.50 2.07
N CYS A 12 10.88 4.43 1.17
CA CYS A 12 10.73 5.84 1.52
C CYS A 12 9.53 6.04 2.45
N VAL A 13 8.38 5.42 2.14
CA VAL A 13 7.19 5.48 2.99
C VAL A 13 7.47 4.85 4.35
N ALA A 14 8.00 3.61 4.38
CA ALA A 14 8.29 2.92 5.63
C ALA A 14 9.22 3.75 6.52
N LYS A 15 10.30 4.34 5.99
CA LYS A 15 11.21 5.20 6.75
C LYS A 15 10.55 6.49 7.22
N SER A 16 9.84 7.18 6.34
CA SER A 16 9.22 8.47 6.66
C SER A 16 8.06 8.34 7.66
N PHE A 17 7.44 7.16 7.76
CA PHE A 17 6.27 6.95 8.61
C PHE A 17 6.65 6.36 9.99
N VAL A 18 7.79 5.68 10.13
CA VAL A 18 8.35 5.26 11.43
C VAL A 18 8.83 6.46 12.26
N VAL A 19 9.49 7.42 11.63
CA VAL A 19 10.22 8.47 12.35
C VAL A 19 9.26 9.59 12.78
N SER A 20 9.10 9.77 14.10
CA SER A 20 8.29 10.84 14.70
C SER A 20 8.93 12.24 14.65
N ALA A 21 10.10 12.43 14.04
CA ALA A 21 10.81 13.71 14.16
C ALA A 21 11.77 14.07 13.00
N HIS A 22 11.66 15.33 12.58
CA HIS A 22 12.70 16.22 12.06
C HIS A 22 13.39 16.00 10.72
N ASP A 23 13.19 14.89 10.00
CA ASP A 23 13.66 14.87 8.62
C ASP A 23 12.72 15.72 7.76
N LYS A 24 13.26 16.59 6.90
CA LYS A 24 12.49 17.41 5.96
C LYS A 24 11.93 16.52 4.85
N GLY A 25 11.16 15.51 5.25
CA GLY A 25 10.60 14.48 4.40
C GLY A 25 9.82 15.11 3.27
N ASP A 26 9.90 14.48 2.11
CA ASP A 26 9.27 14.91 0.87
C ASP A 26 7.89 15.53 1.12
N PHE A 27 7.74 16.82 0.79
CA PHE A 27 6.50 17.56 1.06
C PHE A 27 5.27 16.87 0.43
N ARG A 28 5.49 16.08 -0.64
CA ARG A 28 4.45 15.32 -1.34
C ARG A 28 3.85 14.19 -0.50
N ILE A 29 4.53 13.73 0.56
CA ILE A 29 4.05 12.64 1.43
C ILE A 29 3.57 13.14 2.80
N GLN A 30 3.75 14.41 3.14
CA GLN A 30 3.39 14.95 4.45
C GLN A 30 1.88 14.87 4.71
N GLU A 31 1.07 15.19 3.71
CA GLU A 31 -0.40 15.08 3.82
C GLU A 31 -0.84 13.62 4.01
N ALA A 32 -0.21 12.69 3.28
CA ALA A 32 -0.47 11.26 3.42
C ALA A 32 -0.04 10.75 4.82
N LEU A 33 1.09 11.23 5.35
CA LEU A 33 1.57 10.92 6.69
C LEU A 33 0.61 11.41 7.78
N ALA A 34 0.09 12.64 7.63
CA ALA A 34 -0.90 13.19 8.57
C ALA A 34 -2.17 12.33 8.61
N ARG A 35 -2.73 11.98 7.44
CA ARG A 35 -3.90 11.08 7.35
C ARG A 35 -3.60 9.69 7.90
N PHE A 36 -2.42 9.15 7.64
CA PHE A 36 -2.00 7.86 8.17
C PHE A 36 -1.94 7.85 9.70
N LYS A 37 -1.36 8.89 10.32
CA LYS A 37 -1.32 9.03 11.78
C LYS A 37 -2.70 9.19 12.39
N ASP A 38 -3.59 9.95 11.75
CA ASP A 38 -4.98 10.08 12.18
C ASP A 38 -5.70 8.71 12.18
N CYS A 39 -5.54 7.93 11.11
CA CYS A 39 -6.06 6.56 11.05
C CYS A 39 -5.47 5.66 12.16
N CYS A 40 -4.17 5.77 12.42
CA CYS A 40 -3.48 4.94 13.38
C CYS A 40 -3.79 5.31 14.85
N SER A 41 -4.28 6.52 15.12
CA SER A 41 -4.71 6.97 16.46
C SER A 41 -5.81 6.10 17.08
N LYS A 42 -6.49 5.29 16.27
CA LYS A 42 -7.52 4.33 16.68
C LYS A 42 -6.94 3.04 17.28
N PHE A 43 -5.64 2.83 17.12
CA PHE A 43 -4.91 1.67 17.65
C PHE A 43 -4.06 2.10 18.83
N GLU A 44 -3.87 1.16 19.74
CA GLU A 44 -3.09 1.40 20.96
C GLU A 44 -1.59 1.37 20.67
N GLU A 45 -1.19 0.48 19.76
CA GLU A 45 0.17 0.36 19.25
C GLU A 45 0.11 0.07 17.75
N TRP A 46 1.02 0.68 17.00
CA TRP A 46 1.22 0.36 15.60
C TRP A 46 2.69 0.49 15.21
N ASP A 47 3.11 -0.35 14.26
CA ASP A 47 4.44 -0.31 13.64
C ASP A 47 4.30 -0.38 12.13
N ILE A 48 5.29 0.15 11.39
CA ILE A 48 5.41 -0.06 9.94
C ILE A 48 6.80 -0.58 9.60
N TYR A 49 6.86 -1.67 8.84
CA TYR A 49 8.10 -2.30 8.41
C TYR A 49 8.23 -2.31 6.90
N HIS A 50 9.47 -2.13 6.45
CA HIS A 50 9.81 -2.36 5.06
C HIS A 50 9.97 -3.87 4.78
N ILE A 51 9.33 -4.35 3.72
CA ILE A 51 9.47 -5.72 3.23
C ILE A 51 9.88 -5.73 1.75
N SER A 52 10.38 -6.86 1.24
CA SER A 52 10.59 -7.02 -0.20
C SER A 52 9.26 -6.98 -0.95
N ARG A 53 9.25 -6.45 -2.19
CA ARG A 53 8.08 -6.52 -3.08
C ARG A 53 7.60 -7.96 -3.31
N THR A 54 8.53 -8.91 -3.34
CA THR A 54 8.22 -10.34 -3.47
C THR A 54 7.43 -10.91 -2.29
N CYS A 55 7.32 -10.17 -1.19
CA CYS A 55 6.53 -10.51 -0.01
C CYS A 55 5.27 -9.63 0.12
N ASN A 56 4.99 -8.77 -0.87
CA ASN A 56 3.89 -7.81 -0.88
C ASN A 56 3.07 -7.90 -2.18
N PHE A 57 3.04 -9.07 -2.82
CA PHE A 57 2.46 -9.21 -4.16
C PHE A 57 0.97 -8.93 -4.18
N ILE A 58 0.20 -9.38 -3.18
CA ILE A 58 -1.24 -9.05 -3.12
C ILE A 58 -1.47 -7.54 -3.15
N ALA A 59 -0.79 -6.76 -2.29
CA ALA A 59 -0.97 -5.32 -2.24
C ALA A 59 -0.50 -4.63 -3.55
N HIS A 60 0.63 -5.06 -4.11
CA HIS A 60 1.14 -4.58 -5.38
C HIS A 60 0.17 -4.86 -6.53
N ASN A 61 -0.36 -6.07 -6.61
CA ASN A 61 -1.26 -6.54 -7.65
C ASN A 61 -2.60 -5.78 -7.60
N ILE A 62 -3.18 -5.59 -6.41
CA ILE A 62 -4.39 -4.78 -6.24
C ILE A 62 -4.15 -3.34 -6.71
N ALA A 63 -3.04 -2.74 -6.30
CA ALA A 63 -2.69 -1.37 -6.73
C ALA A 63 -2.49 -1.27 -8.24
N LYS A 64 -1.81 -2.25 -8.85
CA LYS A 64 -1.60 -2.33 -10.30
C LYS A 64 -2.92 -2.50 -11.06
N TRP A 65 -3.80 -3.39 -10.60
CA TRP A 65 -5.13 -3.59 -11.20
C TRP A 65 -5.98 -2.32 -11.13
N ALA A 66 -6.01 -1.67 -9.98
CA ALA A 66 -6.76 -0.44 -9.78
C ALA A 66 -6.25 0.68 -10.71
N ALA A 67 -4.94 0.81 -10.87
CA ALA A 67 -4.33 1.78 -11.78
C ALA A 67 -4.70 1.51 -13.24
N VAL A 68 -4.62 0.24 -13.70
CA VAL A 68 -4.99 -0.15 -15.08
C VAL A 68 -6.46 0.17 -15.38
N HIS A 69 -7.36 -0.05 -14.42
CA HIS A 69 -8.79 0.15 -14.59
C HIS A 69 -9.28 1.54 -14.12
N GLN A 70 -8.36 2.45 -13.79
CA GLN A 70 -8.64 3.79 -13.27
C GLN A 70 -9.62 3.79 -12.08
N LYS A 71 -9.53 2.77 -11.23
CA LYS A 71 -10.34 2.63 -10.01
C LYS A 71 -9.65 3.30 -8.83
N SER A 72 -10.43 3.96 -7.98
CA SER A 72 -9.96 4.53 -6.73
C SER A 72 -11.02 4.38 -5.63
N GLY A 73 -10.60 4.43 -4.37
CA GLY A 73 -11.48 4.28 -3.21
C GLY A 73 -11.67 2.83 -2.79
N ARG A 74 -12.89 2.50 -2.36
CA ARG A 74 -13.24 1.14 -1.91
C ARG A 74 -13.39 0.24 -3.13
N ILE A 75 -12.67 -0.88 -3.10
CA ILE A 75 -12.75 -1.95 -4.11
C ILE A 75 -13.33 -3.17 -3.39
N GLU A 76 -14.36 -3.76 -3.97
CA GLU A 76 -14.91 -5.01 -3.44
C GLU A 76 -14.11 -6.20 -4.01
N PHE A 77 -13.89 -7.23 -3.20
CA PHE A 77 -13.04 -8.36 -3.60
C PHE A 77 -13.61 -9.18 -4.77
N ASP A 78 -14.92 -9.17 -4.94
CA ASP A 78 -15.61 -9.83 -6.05
C ASP A 78 -15.40 -9.14 -7.41
N GLU A 79 -14.96 -7.89 -7.41
CA GLU A 79 -14.55 -7.17 -8.63
C GLU A 79 -13.16 -7.57 -9.12
N LEU A 80 -12.34 -8.21 -8.28
CA LEU A 80 -10.95 -8.53 -8.58
C LEU A 80 -10.83 -9.83 -9.38
N PRO A 81 -10.12 -9.83 -10.53
CA PRO A 81 -9.75 -11.06 -11.21
C PRO A 81 -8.93 -11.98 -10.30
N GLY A 82 -9.11 -13.30 -10.42
CA GLY A 82 -8.46 -14.27 -9.53
C GLY A 82 -6.93 -14.17 -9.46
N GLY A 83 -6.26 -13.73 -10.54
CA GLY A 83 -4.80 -13.53 -10.56
C GLY A 83 -4.31 -12.29 -9.80
N VAL A 84 -5.18 -11.37 -9.40
CA VAL A 84 -4.80 -10.16 -8.64
C VAL A 84 -4.50 -10.51 -7.18
N LEU A 85 -5.13 -11.55 -6.64
CA LEU A 85 -4.93 -11.99 -5.26
C LEU A 85 -3.82 -13.05 -5.12
N ASP A 86 -3.04 -13.29 -6.17
CA ASP A 86 -1.87 -14.18 -6.11
C ASP A 86 -0.73 -13.53 -5.31
N ASP A 87 -0.26 -14.23 -4.28
CA ASP A 87 0.81 -13.76 -3.39
C ASP A 87 2.22 -14.22 -3.81
N PHE A 88 2.32 -15.06 -4.84
CA PHE A 88 3.59 -15.61 -5.32
C PHE A 88 4.02 -15.01 -6.66
N ARG A 89 3.11 -14.32 -7.35
CA ARG A 89 3.34 -13.81 -8.69
C ARG A 89 2.76 -12.42 -8.87
N GLU A 90 3.51 -11.60 -9.59
CA GLU A 90 2.98 -10.31 -10.06
C GLU A 90 1.87 -10.53 -11.10
N TRP A 91 0.75 -9.85 -10.90
CA TRP A 91 -0.37 -9.84 -11.82
C TRP A 91 0.00 -9.14 -13.13
N ASP A 92 -0.38 -9.77 -14.24
CA ASP A 92 -0.18 -9.26 -15.58
C ASP A 92 -1.55 -8.99 -16.24
N PRO A 93 -1.90 -7.74 -16.59
CA PRO A 93 -3.13 -7.42 -17.32
C PRO A 93 -3.16 -8.01 -18.73
N GLY A 94 -2.05 -8.56 -19.23
CA GLY A 94 -1.90 -8.95 -20.63
C GLY A 94 -1.66 -7.73 -21.52
N PRO A 95 -1.64 -7.91 -22.85
CA PRO A 95 -1.42 -6.82 -23.78
C PRO A 95 -2.57 -5.80 -23.70
N THR A 96 -2.22 -4.53 -23.47
CA THR A 96 -3.17 -3.42 -23.59
C THR A 96 -3.62 -3.32 -25.04
N LEU A 97 -4.87 -3.71 -25.33
CA LEU A 97 -5.47 -3.43 -26.63
C LEU A 97 -5.74 -1.92 -26.69
N THR A 98 -4.82 -1.17 -27.28
CA THR A 98 -5.07 0.20 -27.75
C THR A 98 -6.12 0.10 -28.86
N ILE A 99 -7.36 0.49 -28.55
CA ILE A 99 -8.42 0.72 -29.55
C ILE A 99 -8.23 2.12 -30.13
#